data_AF-A0AAT9GRB0-F1
#
_entry.id   AF-A0AAT9GRB0-F1
#
_cell.length_a   1.000
_cell.length_b   1.000
_cell.length_c   1.000
_cell.angle_alpha   90.00
_cell.angle_beta   90.00
_cell.angle_gamma   90.00
#
_symmetry.space_group_name_H-M   'P 1'
#
loop_
_entity.id
_entity.type
_entity.pdbx_description
1 polymer ?
#
loop_
_entity_poly.entity_id
_entity_poly.type
_entity_poly.pdbx_seq_one_letter_code
_entity_poly.pdbx_strand_id
1 'polypeptide(L)'
;MEITELQDIEVKKYIKFDGECITQIIDFKPELAIVNQACEIFNYFMNKGYKTRVKSPEILFLSLLYGSLNIKDILNKISTSQTKYMIKCCKNDLLTSVSNLDKELRVKLSSIAINSLDTLI
;
A
#
# COMPACT_ATOMS: atom_id res chain seq x y z
N MET A 1 3.54 -9.90 6.89
CA MET A 1 3.60 -8.48 6.48
C MET A 1 4.62 -7.81 7.35
N GLU A 2 5.49 -7.00 6.77
CA GLU A 2 6.61 -6.36 7.47
C GLU A 2 6.59 -4.85 7.21
N ILE A 3 6.82 -4.06 8.25
CA ILE A 3 7.04 -2.61 8.18
C ILE A 3 8.42 -2.34 8.76
N THR A 4 9.33 -1.79 7.96
CA THR A 4 10.72 -1.54 8.36
C THR A 4 11.06 -0.07 8.12
N GLU A 5 11.54 0.62 9.14
CA GLU A 5 12.08 1.97 8.99
C GLU A 5 13.47 1.91 8.35
N LEU A 6 13.72 2.78 7.37
CA LEU A 6 14.98 2.85 6.64
C LEU A 6 15.67 4.20 6.89
N GLN A 7 16.97 4.16 7.17
CA GLN A 7 17.85 5.33 7.26
C GLN A 7 18.75 5.37 6.02
N ASP A 8 18.61 6.43 5.22
CA ASP A 8 19.53 6.82 4.12
C ASP A 8 19.99 5.70 3.17
N ILE A 9 19.05 5.13 2.40
CA ILE A 9 19.36 4.13 1.37
C ILE A 9 18.75 4.53 0.03
N GLU A 10 19.44 4.15 -1.05
CA GLU A 10 18.94 4.15 -2.41
C GLU A 10 17.62 3.35 -2.51
N VAL A 11 16.50 4.06 -2.45
CA VAL A 11 15.16 3.53 -2.16
C VAL A 11 14.56 2.72 -3.30
N LYS A 12 14.86 3.12 -4.55
CA LYS A 12 14.19 2.58 -5.74
C LYS A 12 14.40 1.08 -5.92
N LYS A 13 15.53 0.54 -5.44
CA LYS A 13 15.86 -0.89 -5.55
C LYS A 13 14.95 -1.80 -4.73
N TYR A 14 14.23 -1.25 -3.75
CA TYR A 14 13.33 -2.01 -2.88
C TYR A 14 11.88 -2.02 -3.41
N ILE A 15 11.54 -1.16 -4.38
CA ILE A 15 10.20 -1.10 -4.94
C ILE A 15 10.08 -2.19 -6.02
N LYS A 16 9.36 -3.27 -5.72
CA LYS A 16 9.20 -4.40 -6.66
C LYS A 16 8.02 -5.30 -6.30
N PHE A 17 7.48 -5.95 -7.32
CA PHE A 17 6.63 -7.14 -7.20
C PHE A 17 7.30 -8.34 -7.86
N ASP A 18 7.44 -9.46 -7.14
CA ASP A 18 8.03 -10.70 -7.68
C ASP A 18 7.01 -11.80 -8.01
N GLY A 19 5.71 -11.45 -7.97
CA GLY A 19 4.60 -12.39 -8.17
C GLY A 19 4.05 -12.97 -6.87
N GLU A 20 4.84 -12.98 -5.79
CA GLU A 20 4.46 -13.51 -4.48
C GLU A 20 4.44 -12.44 -3.40
N CYS A 21 5.40 -11.51 -3.45
CA CYS A 21 5.57 -10.43 -2.50
C CYS A 21 5.64 -9.08 -3.23
N ILE A 22 4.91 -8.10 -2.69
CA ILE A 22 5.01 -6.70 -3.07
C ILE A 22 5.81 -5.96 -2.00
N THR A 23 6.79 -5.17 -2.43
CA THR A 23 7.55 -4.27 -1.57
C THR A 23 7.41 -2.84 -2.07
N GLN A 24 7.09 -1.93 -1.16
CA GLN A 24 6.90 -0.52 -1.48
C GLN A 24 7.48 0.37 -0.40
N ILE A 25 7.87 1.58 -0.79
CA ILE A 25 8.45 2.56 0.12
C ILE A 25 7.52 3.76 0.21
N ILE A 26 7.24 4.17 1.43
CA ILE A 26 6.48 5.37 1.75
C ILE A 26 7.27 6.26 2.72
N ASP A 27 6.84 7.51 2.84
CA ASP A 27 7.57 8.57 3.53
C ASP A 27 6.91 8.99 4.85
N PHE A 28 5.84 8.29 5.24
CA PHE A 28 5.11 8.47 6.49
C PHE A 28 5.02 7.14 7.23
N LYS A 29 4.92 7.20 8.57
CA LYS A 29 4.66 6.01 9.38
C LYS A 29 3.22 5.53 9.11
N PRO A 30 3.02 4.36 8.51
CA PRO A 30 1.68 3.91 8.19
C PRO A 30 0.97 3.36 9.43
N GLU A 31 -0.34 3.53 9.46
CA GLU A 31 -1.18 2.83 10.43
C GLU A 31 -1.31 1.36 10.03
N LEU A 32 -1.16 0.45 10.98
CA LEU A 32 -1.15 -0.99 10.73
C LEU A 32 -2.41 -1.46 9.98
N ALA A 33 -3.57 -0.90 10.32
CA ALA A 33 -4.84 -1.24 9.67
C ALA A 33 -4.85 -0.90 8.18
N ILE A 34 -4.22 0.22 7.78
CA ILE A 34 -4.13 0.64 6.39
C ILE A 34 -3.24 -0.34 5.63
N VAL A 35 -2.09 -0.71 6.21
CA VAL A 35 -1.18 -1.66 5.57
C VAL A 35 -1.86 -3.02 5.39
N ASN A 36 -2.53 -3.52 6.44
CA ASN A 36 -3.30 -4.76 6.37
C ASN A 36 -4.33 -4.71 5.24
N GLN A 37 -5.17 -3.68 5.21
CA GLN A 37 -6.22 -3.55 4.19
C GLN A 37 -5.62 -3.45 2.78
N ALA A 38 -4.54 -2.68 2.61
CA ALA A 38 -3.84 -2.59 1.33
C ALA A 38 -3.27 -3.95 0.89
N CYS A 39 -2.66 -4.72 1.80
CA CYS A 39 -2.19 -6.07 1.50
C CYS A 39 -3.37 -6.99 1.09
N GLU A 40 -4.49 -6.97 1.83
CA GLU A 40 -5.66 -7.81 1.51
C GLU A 40 -6.23 -7.51 0.13
N ILE A 41 -6.49 -6.23 -0.15
CA ILE A 41 -7.06 -5.81 -1.43
C ILE A 41 -6.11 -6.16 -2.57
N PHE A 42 -4.82 -5.87 -2.42
CA PHE A 42 -3.82 -6.17 -3.44
C PHE A 42 -3.73 -7.68 -3.71
N ASN A 43 -3.60 -8.50 -2.67
CA ASN A 43 -3.54 -9.96 -2.80
C ASN A 43 -4.83 -10.51 -3.40
N TYR A 44 -5.99 -9.98 -3.00
CA TYR A 44 -7.28 -10.35 -3.59
C TYR A 44 -7.31 -10.06 -5.09
N PHE A 45 -6.84 -8.88 -5.52
CA PHE A 45 -6.76 -8.53 -6.95
C PHE A 45 -5.82 -9.42 -7.74
N MET A 46 -4.62 -9.68 -7.20
CA MET A 46 -3.62 -10.55 -7.85
C MET A 46 -4.11 -12.00 -7.95
N ASN A 47 -4.76 -12.53 -6.91
CA ASN A 47 -5.24 -13.92 -6.88
C ASN A 47 -6.45 -14.16 -7.78
N LYS A 48 -7.34 -13.15 -7.91
CA LYS A 48 -8.53 -13.26 -8.76
C LYS A 48 -8.28 -12.90 -10.22
N GLY A 49 -7.12 -12.36 -10.55
CA GLY A 49 -6.77 -11.97 -11.92
C GLY A 49 -7.61 -10.80 -12.44
N TYR A 50 -8.03 -9.89 -11.55
CA TYR A 50 -8.77 -8.71 -11.98
C TYR A 50 -7.92 -7.83 -12.88
N LYS A 51 -8.55 -7.28 -13.93
CA LYS A 51 -7.91 -6.26 -14.78
C LYS A 51 -8.04 -4.91 -14.09
N THR A 52 -6.91 -4.28 -13.83
CA THR A 52 -6.85 -2.93 -13.24
C THR A 52 -6.44 -1.91 -14.31
N ARG A 53 -7.00 -0.69 -14.20
CA ARG A 53 -6.58 0.50 -14.96
C ARG A 53 -5.13 0.85 -14.67
N VAL A 54 -4.67 0.55 -13.46
CA VAL A 54 -3.27 0.72 -13.05
C VAL A 54 -2.48 -0.52 -13.46
N LYS A 55 -1.57 -0.37 -14.44
CA LYS A 55 -0.83 -1.49 -15.04
C LYS A 55 0.32 -2.02 -14.19
N SER A 56 0.95 -1.15 -13.38
CA SER A 56 2.06 -1.56 -12.50
C SER A 56 1.51 -1.99 -11.14
N PRO A 57 1.78 -3.22 -10.68
CA PRO A 57 1.41 -3.68 -9.34
C PRO A 57 1.96 -2.77 -8.23
N GLU A 58 3.17 -2.25 -8.41
CA GLU A 58 3.81 -1.33 -7.48
C GLU A 58 3.06 -0.02 -7.34
N ILE A 59 2.61 0.56 -8.46
CA ILE A 59 1.81 1.79 -8.47
C ILE A 59 0.42 1.53 -7.89
N LEU A 60 -0.20 0.37 -8.19
CA LEU A 60 -1.48 -0.01 -7.63
C LEU A 60 -1.38 -0.11 -6.10
N PHE A 61 -0.37 -0.82 -5.60
CA PHE A 61 -0.15 -0.97 -4.17
C PHE A 61 0.15 0.37 -3.49
N LEU A 62 0.93 1.25 -4.15
CA LEU A 62 1.14 2.61 -3.67
C LEU A 62 -0.18 3.39 -3.53
N SER A 63 -1.05 3.29 -4.52
CA SER A 63 -2.38 3.93 -4.49
C SER A 63 -3.24 3.44 -3.35
N LEU A 64 -3.18 2.14 -3.01
CA LEU A 64 -3.90 1.57 -1.87
C LEU A 64 -3.37 2.12 -0.53
N LEU A 65 -2.04 2.23 -0.39
CA LEU A 65 -1.40 2.76 0.83
C LEU A 65 -1.73 4.25 1.07
N TYR A 66 -1.81 5.05 0.01
CA TYR A 66 -2.16 6.48 0.11
C TYR A 66 -3.67 6.75 0.01
N GLY A 67 -4.47 5.75 -0.35
CA GLY A 67 -5.89 5.90 -0.61
C GLY A 67 -6.23 6.86 -1.75
N SER A 68 -5.35 6.98 -2.75
CA SER A 68 -5.53 7.93 -3.86
C SER A 68 -5.12 7.30 -5.20
N LEU A 69 -5.86 7.64 -6.26
CA LEU A 69 -5.52 7.27 -7.64
C LEU A 69 -4.67 8.35 -8.33
N ASN A 70 -4.54 9.54 -7.74
CA ASN A 70 -3.72 10.60 -8.29
C ASN A 70 -2.24 10.38 -7.91
N ILE A 71 -1.52 9.69 -8.80
CA ILE A 71 -0.10 9.38 -8.61
C ILE A 71 0.75 10.64 -8.45
N LYS A 72 0.42 11.76 -9.11
CA LYS A 72 1.17 13.01 -8.97
C LYS A 72 1.12 13.52 -7.52
N ASP A 73 -0.06 13.50 -6.91
CA ASP A 73 -0.24 13.95 -5.53
C ASP A 73 0.51 13.04 -4.56
N ILE A 74 0.53 11.73 -4.82
CA ILE A 74 1.28 10.76 -4.01
C ILE A 74 2.78 11.02 -4.11
N LEU A 75 3.32 11.17 -5.32
CA LEU A 75 4.75 11.41 -5.53
C LEU A 75 5.21 12.73 -4.91
N ASN A 76 4.36 13.76 -4.94
CA ASN A 76 4.64 15.04 -4.29
C ASN A 76 4.78 14.88 -2.77
N LYS A 77 3.94 14.05 -2.14
CA LYS A 77 4.05 13.75 -0.69
C LYS A 77 5.40 13.09 -0.39
N ILE A 78 5.72 12.01 -1.12
CA ILE A 78 6.94 11.18 -0.94
C ILE A 78 8.25 11.99 -0.91
N SER A 79 8.31 13.11 -1.63
CA SER A 79 9.53 13.90 -1.78
C SER A 79 9.96 14.69 -0.53
N THR A 80 9.12 14.74 0.52
CA THR A 80 9.28 15.71 1.60
C THR A 80 9.88 15.17 2.90
N SER A 81 9.87 13.85 3.12
CA SER A 81 10.29 13.25 4.40
C SER A 81 11.71 12.67 4.35
N GLN A 82 12.44 12.84 5.46
CA GLN A 82 13.76 12.22 5.68
C GLN A 82 13.63 10.74 6.09
N THR A 83 12.55 10.37 6.78
CA THR A 83 12.32 9.00 7.25
C THR A 83 11.49 8.23 6.23
N LYS A 84 11.92 7.02 5.90
CA LYS A 84 11.22 6.16 4.94
C LYS A 84 10.85 4.84 5.57
N TYR A 85 9.70 4.31 5.17
CA TYR A 85 9.18 3.05 5.66
C TYR A 85 9.03 2.10 4.48
N MET A 86 9.67 0.95 4.57
CA MET A 86 9.48 -0.17 3.69
C MET A 86 8.31 -1.01 4.19
N ILE A 87 7.36 -1.23 3.28
CA ILE A 87 6.23 -2.11 3.49
C ILE A 87 6.42 -3.31 2.59
N LYS A 88 6.32 -4.50 3.16
CA LYS A 88 6.34 -5.76 2.42
C LYS A 88 5.11 -6.59 2.77
N CYS A 89 4.35 -6.96 1.75
CA CYS A 89 3.24 -7.91 1.87
C CYS A 89 3.50 -9.10 0.95
N CYS A 90 3.32 -10.32 1.46
CA CYS A 90 3.34 -11.55 0.68
C CYS A 90 1.97 -12.22 0.73
N LYS A 91 1.64 -13.05 -0.27
CA LYS A 91 0.33 -13.74 -0.35
C LYS A 91 -0.03 -14.56 0.89
N ASN A 92 0.96 -15.17 1.53
CA ASN A 92 0.77 -16.07 2.67
C ASN A 92 0.96 -15.40 4.03
N ASP A 93 1.05 -14.06 4.05
CA ASP A 93 1.22 -13.34 5.30
C ASP A 93 -0.02 -13.44 6.19
N LEU A 94 0.17 -13.86 7.43
CA LEU A 94 -0.84 -13.68 8.47
C LEU A 94 -0.92 -12.20 8.83
N LEU A 95 -2.10 -11.61 8.63
CA LEU A 95 -2.34 -10.22 8.96
C LEU A 95 -2.68 -10.08 10.44
N THR A 96 -2.03 -9.11 11.08
CA THR A 96 -2.24 -8.84 12.50
C THR A 96 -3.64 -8.28 12.72
N SER A 97 -4.43 -8.86 13.63
CA SER A 97 -5.74 -8.32 13.98
C SER A 97 -5.58 -6.92 14.56
N VAL A 98 -6.32 -5.95 14.02
CA VAL A 98 -6.39 -4.58 14.58
C VAL A 98 -7.75 -4.40 15.25
N SER A 99 -7.73 -4.10 16.54
CA SER A 99 -8.91 -3.72 17.31
C SER A 99 -8.90 -2.21 17.58
N ASN A 100 -10.06 -1.65 17.92
CA ASN A 100 -10.22 -0.25 18.33
C ASN A 100 -9.81 0.79 17.27
N LEU A 101 -10.38 0.66 16.07
CA LEU A 101 -10.25 1.68 15.04
C LEU A 101 -11.04 2.94 15.42
N ASP A 102 -10.39 4.10 15.45
CA ASP A 102 -11.09 5.37 15.64
C ASP A 102 -11.94 5.74 14.41
N LYS A 103 -12.77 6.78 14.55
CA LYS A 103 -13.68 7.21 13.49
C LYS A 103 -12.93 7.66 12.22
N GLU A 104 -11.82 8.38 12.38
CA GLU A 104 -11.06 8.93 11.25
C GLU A 104 -10.42 7.81 10.43
N LEU A 105 -9.78 6.86 11.11
CA LEU A 105 -9.20 5.67 10.48
C LEU A 105 -10.26 4.84 9.77
N ARG A 106 -11.45 4.64 10.35
CA ARG A 106 -12.56 3.93 9.69
C ARG A 106 -13.03 4.62 8.42
N VAL A 107 -13.09 5.95 8.41
CA VAL A 107 -13.44 6.74 7.22
C VAL A 107 -12.36 6.55 6.15
N LYS A 108 -11.08 6.62 6.54
CA LYS A 108 -9.94 6.44 5.64
C LYS A 108 -9.92 5.05 5.00
N LEU A 109 -10.10 3.98 5.80
CA LEU A 109 -10.20 2.60 5.30
C LEU A 109 -11.38 2.40 4.35
N SER A 110 -12.52 3.04 4.63
CA SER A 110 -13.69 3.01 3.74
C SER A 110 -13.38 3.69 2.41
N SER A 111 -12.71 4.85 2.45
CA SER A 111 -12.30 5.58 1.24
C SER A 111 -11.30 4.77 0.40
N ILE A 112 -10.33 4.10 1.03
CA ILE A 112 -9.38 3.23 0.33
C ILE A 112 -10.11 2.08 -0.37
N ALA A 113 -11.06 1.43 0.33
CA ALA A 113 -11.84 0.35 -0.23
C ALA A 113 -12.65 0.81 -1.46
N ILE A 114 -13.34 1.96 -1.37
CA ILE A 114 -14.09 2.53 -2.49
C ILE A 114 -13.15 2.84 -3.67
N ASN A 115 -12.07 3.58 -3.42
CA ASN A 115 -11.11 3.97 -4.45
C ASN A 115 -10.44 2.75 -5.11
N SER A 116 -10.29 1.64 -4.38
CA SER A 116 -9.75 0.41 -4.95
C SER A 116 -10.65 -0.18 -6.04
N LEU A 117 -11.98 -0.06 -5.89
CA LEU A 117 -12.94 -0.55 -6.88
C LEU A 117 -12.89 0.29 -8.16
N ASP A 118 -12.65 1.60 -8.05
CA ASP A 118 -12.48 2.49 -9.21
C ASP A 118 -11.26 2.16 -10.06
N THR A 119 -10.33 1.35 -9.52
CA THR A 119 -9.19 0.84 -10.30
C THR A 119 -9.55 -0.31 -11.21
N LEU A 120 -10.70 -0.96 -11.03
CA LEU A 120 -11.11 -2.10 -11.84
C LEU A 120 -11.60 -1.66 -13.24
N ILE A 121 -11.49 -2.57 -14.21
CA ILE A 121 -12.00 -2.42 -15.58
C ILE A 121 -13.14 -3.41 -15.80
#